data_AF-A0A527YBT4-F1
#
_entry.id   AF-A0A527YBT4-F1
#
_cell.length_a   1.000
_cell.length_b   1.000
_cell.length_c   1.000
_cell.angle_alpha   90.00
_cell.angle_beta   90.00
_cell.angle_gamma   90.00
#
_symmetry.space_group_name_H-M   'P 1'
#
loop_
_entity.id
_entity.type
_entity.pdbx_description
1 polymer ?
#
loop_
_entity_poly.entity_id
_entity_poly.type
_entity_poly.pdbx_seq_one_letter_code
_entity_poly.pdbx_strand_id
1 'polypeptide(L)' 'MTIDTILRSIVTVRASIPDDAFTANALGTSREGSGVVIRDNGLVLTIGYLITEAEEVWLTDHNGRVVPAHALAYDQ' A
#
# COMPACT_ATOMS: atom_id res chain seq x y z
N MET A 1 5.91 -19.96 -16.66
CA MET A 1 5.98 -19.15 -15.42
C MET A 1 4.97 -19.75 -14.46
N THR A 2 5.37 -20.18 -13.27
CA THR A 2 4.42 -20.69 -12.25
C THR A 2 3.86 -19.52 -11.45
N ILE A 3 2.61 -19.65 -10.98
CA ILE A 3 1.93 -18.58 -10.24
C ILE A 3 2.62 -18.29 -8.90
N ASP A 4 3.24 -19.30 -8.29
CA ASP A 4 3.96 -19.21 -7.03
C ASP A 4 5.07 -18.15 -7.03
N THR A 5 5.76 -17.99 -8.17
CA THR A 5 6.81 -16.97 -8.30
C THR A 5 6.21 -15.57 -8.34
N ILE A 6 5.06 -15.40 -9.00
CA ILE A 6 4.35 -14.12 -9.10
C ILE A 6 3.74 -13.73 -7.76
N LEU A 7 3.22 -14.68 -6.99
CA LEU A 7 2.61 -14.40 -5.68
C LEU A 7 3.59 -13.74 -4.69
N ARG A 8 4.91 -13.95 -4.85
CA ARG A 8 5.94 -13.32 -4.01
C ARG A 8 6.07 -11.80 -4.22
N SER A 9 5.60 -11.26 -5.36
CA SER A 9 5.59 -9.82 -5.60
C SER A 9 4.38 -9.10 -5.03
N ILE A 10 3.39 -9.84 -4.50
CA ILE A 10 2.19 -9.26 -3.89
C ILE A 10 2.48 -8.98 -2.41
N VAL A 11 2.08 -7.78 -1.96
CA VAL A 11 2.17 -7.34 -0.56
C VAL A 11 0.81 -6.85 -0.08
N THR A 12 0.53 -6.99 1.21
CA THR A 12 -0.58 -6.26 1.85
C THR A 12 -0.15 -4.82 2.07
N VAL A 13 -1.02 -3.86 1.77
CA VAL A 13 -0.86 -2.44 2.05
C VAL A 13 -1.86 -2.07 3.13
N ARG A 14 -1.40 -1.48 4.24
CA ARG A 14 -2.25 -0.85 5.25
C ARG A 14 -1.85 0.60 5.40
N ALA A 15 -2.82 1.49 5.37
CA ALA A 15 -2.62 2.92 5.50
C ALA A 15 -3.54 3.51 6.58
N SER A 16 -2.98 4.44 7.36
CA SER A 16 -3.71 5.27 8.32
C SER A 16 -3.82 6.68 7.76
N ILE A 17 -5.03 7.22 7.77
CA ILE A 17 -5.37 8.55 7.25
C ILE A 17 -5.93 9.37 8.43
N PRO A 18 -5.49 10.64 8.61
CA PRO A 18 -6.04 11.54 9.62
C PRO A 18 -7.56 11.66 9.53
N ASP A 19 -8.24 11.81 10.68
CA ASP A 19 -9.70 11.92 10.73
C ASP A 19 -10.23 13.23 10.12
N ASP A 20 -9.40 14.25 10.04
CA ASP A 20 -9.68 15.55 9.41
C ASP A 20 -9.31 15.62 7.92
N ALA A 21 -8.78 14.54 7.34
CA ALA A 21 -8.43 14.48 5.91
C ALA A 21 -9.68 14.57 5.02
N PHE A 22 -9.53 15.16 3.83
CA PHE A 22 -10.63 15.45 2.92
C PHE A 22 -11.38 14.18 2.50
N THR A 23 -10.64 13.09 2.23
CA THR A 23 -11.25 11.82 1.81
C THR A 23 -11.64 10.89 2.97
N ALA A 24 -11.33 11.22 4.22
CA ALA A 24 -11.59 10.37 5.37
C ALA A 24 -13.08 10.00 5.53
N ASN A 25 -13.98 10.96 5.31
CA ASN A 25 -15.43 10.72 5.40
C ASN A 25 -15.96 9.75 4.33
N ALA A 26 -15.32 9.72 3.15
CA ALA A 26 -15.77 8.90 2.03
C ALA A 26 -15.09 7.52 1.98
N LEU A 27 -13.83 7.45 2.39
CA LEU A 27 -12.97 6.27 2.23
C LEU A 27 -12.52 5.64 3.55
N GLY A 28 -12.83 6.27 4.69
CA GLY A 28 -12.37 5.87 6.00
C GLY A 28 -10.93 6.32 6.32
N THR A 29 -10.59 6.18 7.60
CA THR A 29 -9.29 6.50 8.19
C THR A 29 -8.33 5.31 8.24
N SER A 30 -8.83 4.09 8.01
CA SER A 30 -8.03 2.87 7.90
C SER A 30 -8.34 2.22 6.56
N ARG A 31 -7.30 2.08 5.73
CA ARG A 31 -7.42 1.56 4.37
C ARG A 31 -6.49 0.38 4.19
N GLU A 32 -7.03 -0.71 3.66
CA GLU A 32 -6.28 -1.95 3.45
C GLU A 32 -6.54 -2.51 2.05
N GLY A 33 -5.50 -3.05 1.43
CA GLY A 33 -5.59 -3.69 0.13
C GLY A 33 -4.26 -4.30 -0.30
N SER A 34 -4.04 -4.39 -1.61
CA SER A 34 -2.86 -5.04 -2.17
C SER A 34 -1.93 -4.07 -2.88
N GLY A 35 -0.64 -4.38 -2.86
CA GLY A 35 0.38 -3.74 -3.66
C GLY A 35 1.17 -4.78 -4.45
N VAL A 36 1.83 -4.34 -5.51
CA VAL A 36 2.74 -5.16 -6.32
C VAL A 36 4.12 -4.52 -6.33
N VAL A 37 5.14 -5.28 -5.95
CA VAL A 37 6.55 -4.86 -6.07
C VAL A 37 6.92 -4.77 -7.54
N ILE A 38 7.29 -3.57 -8.01
CA ILE A 38 7.62 -3.29 -9.42
C ILE A 38 9.09 -2.92 -9.64
N ARG A 39 9.88 -2.78 -8.57
CA ARG A 39 11.35 -2.63 -8.65
C ARG A 39 12.04 -3.27 -7.44
N ASP A 40 13.25 -3.78 -7.66
CA ASP A 40 14.06 -4.48 -6.66
C ASP A 40 14.48 -3.59 -5.47
N ASN A 41 14.43 -2.27 -5.64
CA ASN A 41 14.70 -1.31 -4.57
C ASN A 41 13.48 -1.03 -3.66
N GLY A 42 12.39 -1.80 -3.80
CA GLY A 42 11.22 -1.70 -2.93
C GLY A 42 10.13 -0.76 -3.43
N LEU A 43 10.12 -0.38 -4.72
CA LEU A 43 9.00 0.38 -5.28
C LEU A 43 7.76 -0.52 -5.42
N VAL A 44 6.66 -0.11 -4.80
CA VAL A 44 5.38 -0.82 -4.82
C VAL A 44 4.32 0.01 -5.52
N LEU A 45 3.62 -0.60 -6.47
CA LEU A 45 2.43 -0.04 -7.10
C LEU A 45 1.18 -0.49 -6.34
N THR A 46 0.29 0.44 -6.07
CA THR A 46 -1.05 0.16 -5.53
C THR A 46 -2.06 1.14 -6.12
N ILE A 47 -3.32 1.01 -5.72
CA ILE A 47 -4.39 1.92 -6.13
C ILE A 47 -4.35 3.19 -5.29
N GLY A 48 -4.50 4.36 -5.94
CA GLY A 48 -4.28 5.67 -5.31
C GLY A 48 -5.09 5.90 -4.04
N TYR A 49 -6.35 5.47 -4.01
CA TYR A 49 -7.24 5.70 -2.86
C TYR A 49 -6.73 5.08 -1.56
N LEU A 50 -5.87 4.05 -1.60
CA LEU A 50 -5.30 3.47 -0.38
C LEU A 50 -4.29 4.41 0.28
N ILE A 51 -3.58 5.21 -0.49
CA ILE A 51 -2.45 6.03 -0.02
C ILE A 51 -2.73 7.53 -0.03
N THR A 52 -3.81 7.98 -0.67
CA THR A 52 -4.24 9.39 -0.67
C THR A 52 -4.41 9.88 0.77
N GLU A 53 -3.66 10.92 1.14
CA GLU A 53 -3.65 11.56 2.47
C GLU A 53 -3.15 10.65 3.62
N ALA A 54 -2.50 9.53 3.33
CA ALA A 54 -1.95 8.66 4.36
C ALA A 54 -0.77 9.30 5.11
N GLU A 55 -0.81 9.25 6.43
CA GLU A 55 0.31 9.63 7.31
C GLU A 55 1.25 8.45 7.59
N GLU A 56 0.69 7.25 7.66
CA GLU A 56 1.43 6.01 7.85
C GLU A 56 1.04 4.99 6.78
N VAL A 57 2.04 4.31 6.22
CA VAL A 57 1.83 3.18 5.31
C VAL A 57 2.71 2.02 5.76
N TRP A 58 2.13 0.83 5.86
CA TRP A 58 2.78 -0.41 6.24
C TRP A 58 2.59 -1.45 5.15
N LEU A 59 3.66 -2.19 4.85
CA LEU A 59 3.66 -3.30 3.89
C LEU A 59 3.92 -4.62 4.60
N THR A 60 3.15 -5.64 4.27
CA THR A 60 3.40 -7.02 4.72
C THR A 60 3.74 -7.88 3.51
N ASP A 61 4.93 -8.50 3.49
CA ASP A 61 5.33 -9.41 2.42
C ASP A 61 4.79 -10.85 2.61
N HIS A 62 5.00 -11.70 1.60
CA HIS A 62 4.53 -13.09 1.60
C HIS A 62 5.11 -13.96 2.74
N ASN A 63 6.18 -13.51 3.41
CA ASN A 63 6.77 -14.18 4.58
C ASN A 63 6.25 -13.59 5.90
N GLY A 64 5.28 -12.68 5.85
CA GLY A 64 4.74 -12.00 7.01
C GLY A 64 5.65 -10.90 7.57
N ARG A 65 6.72 -10.51 6.87
CA ARG A 65 7.58 -9.43 7.31
C ARG A 65 6.88 -8.09 7.06
N VAL A 66 6.79 -7.29 8.12
CA VAL A 66 6.17 -5.96 8.10
C VAL A 66 7.25 -4.90 7.98
N VAL A 67 7.12 -3.98 7.04
CA VAL A 67 8.04 -2.85 6.83
C VAL A 67 7.28 -1.54 6.64
N PRO A 68 7.81 -0.41 7.14
CA PRO A 68 7.23 0.90 6.86
C PRO A 68 7.43 1.27 5.39
N ALA A 69 6.49 2.01 4.84
CA ALA A 69 6.54 2.59 3.50
C ALA A 69 6.12 4.05 3.52
N HIS A 70 6.38 4.73 2.41
CA HIS A 70 6.02 6.13 2.22
C HIS A 70 5.37 6.31 0.85
N ALA A 71 4.31 7.10 0.79
CA ALA A 71 3.65 7.45 -0.46
C ALA A 71 4.60 8.28 -1.34
N LEU A 72 5.01 7.73 -2.48
CA LEU A 72 5.95 8.42 -3.38
C LEU A 72 5.26 9.35 -4.37
N ALA A 73 4.17 8.88 -4.98
CA ALA A 73 3.37 9.62 -5.96
C ALA A 73 2.04 8.89 -6.20
N TYR A 74 1.05 9.62 -6.72
CA TYR A 74 -0.18 9.08 -7.29
C TYR A 74 -0.59 9.93 -8.50
N ASP A 75 -1.42 9.37 -9.37
CA ASP A 75 -2.04 10.08 -10.49
C ASP A 75 -3.49 10.43 -10.12
N GLN A 76 -3.94 11.64 -10.49
CA GLN A 76 -5.22 12.22 -10.04
C GLN A 76 -6.18 12.50 -11.20
#